data_AF-A0A811ZZL1-F1
#
_entry.id   AF-A0A811ZZL1-F1
#
_cell.length_a   1.000
_cell.length_b   1.000
_cell.length_c   1.000
_cell.angle_alpha   90.00
_cell.angle_beta   90.00
_cell.angle_gamma   90.00
#
_symmetry.space_group_name_H-M   'P 1'
#
loop_
_entity.id
_entity.type
_entity.pdbx_description
1 polymer ?
#
loop_
_entity_poly.entity_id
_entity_poly.type
_entity_poly.pdbx_seq_one_letter_code
_entity_poly.pdbx_strand_id
1 'polypeptide(L)'
;MKLSDNPSGKKKDEPGRVIQKAANNIRDILASRGLSEEVLVSTAMELYVPHPGIETRDEAERVFKEELTLAFSDPNLCLLLYAALLLEDAGIKGELPDMPSLSYQQDLTYLIVDEVLGMTIAMYIAGHKGSFEYVRFDKRKPGIIGTLGPFMDDAIAGLIGGASSNMYTRGITV
;
A
#
# COMPACT_ATOMS: atom_id res chain seq x y z
N MET A 1 -5.89 -22.82 -30.08
CA MET A 1 -6.60 -22.26 -31.25
C MET A 1 -5.72 -21.15 -31.82
N LYS A 2 -5.07 -21.39 -32.97
CA LYS A 2 -4.34 -20.34 -33.69
C LYS A 2 -5.34 -19.62 -34.58
N LEU A 3 -5.40 -18.29 -34.49
CA LEU A 3 -6.11 -17.45 -35.44
C LEU A 3 -5.05 -16.72 -36.27
N SER A 4 -5.20 -16.92 -37.57
CA SER A 4 -4.33 -16.55 -38.68
C SER A 4 -4.31 -15.05 -38.95
N ASP A 5 -3.29 -14.67 -39.71
CA ASP A 5 -2.90 -13.33 -40.13
C ASP A 5 -3.96 -12.51 -40.91
N ASN A 6 -3.68 -11.20 -40.84
CA ASN A 6 -3.86 -10.11 -41.82
C ASN A 6 -5.06 -9.15 -41.70
N PRO A 7 -4.92 -7.88 -42.15
CA PRO A 7 -3.71 -7.14 -42.55
C PRO A 7 -3.54 -5.78 -41.85
N SER A 8 -2.33 -5.24 -41.98
CA SER A 8 -1.90 -3.86 -41.74
C SER A 8 -2.98 -2.77 -41.92
N GLY A 9 -3.63 -2.39 -40.82
CA GLY A 9 -4.29 -1.11 -40.68
C GLY A 9 -3.35 -0.16 -39.95
N LYS A 10 -2.83 0.86 -40.63
CA LYS A 10 -2.16 1.99 -39.97
C LYS A 10 -3.12 2.56 -38.93
N LYS A 11 -2.89 2.29 -37.64
CA LYS A 11 -3.50 3.07 -36.56
C LYS A 11 -3.02 4.51 -36.79
N LYS A 12 -3.95 5.37 -37.20
CA LYS A 12 -3.72 6.81 -37.21
C LYS A 12 -3.30 7.19 -35.80
N ASP A 13 -2.15 7.86 -35.69
CA ASP A 13 -1.67 8.41 -34.44
C ASP A 13 -2.79 9.27 -33.83
N GLU A 14 -3.39 8.78 -32.75
CA GLU A 14 -4.31 9.58 -31.96
C GLU A 14 -3.51 10.77 -31.41
N PRO A 15 -3.96 12.02 -31.64
CA PRO A 15 -3.25 13.19 -31.15
C PRO A 15 -3.08 13.07 -29.64
N GLY A 16 -1.82 13.16 -29.20
CA GLY A 16 -1.36 12.87 -27.85
C GLY A 16 -2.32 13.36 -26.79
N ARG A 17 -3.01 12.42 -26.15
CA ARG A 17 -3.82 12.68 -24.97
C ARG A 17 -2.88 13.20 -23.90
N VAL A 18 -2.86 14.52 -23.72
CA VAL A 18 -2.20 15.14 -22.57
C VAL A 18 -2.90 14.58 -21.34
N ILE A 19 -2.24 13.63 -20.66
CA ILE A 19 -2.73 13.10 -19.39
C ILE A 19 -2.66 14.27 -18.41
N GLN A 20 -3.81 14.91 -18.17
CA GLN A 20 -3.92 15.93 -17.14
C GLN A 20 -3.53 15.30 -15.81
N LYS A 21 -2.66 15.98 -15.04
CA LYS A 21 -2.32 15.60 -13.68
C LYS A 21 -3.62 15.48 -12.89
N ALA A 22 -3.86 14.32 -12.27
CA ALA A 22 -5.06 14.10 -11.47
C ALA A 22 -5.17 15.19 -10.39
N ALA A 23 -6.38 15.69 -10.17
CA ALA A 23 -6.63 16.84 -9.30
C ALA A 23 -6.17 16.59 -7.84
N ASN A 24 -6.22 15.33 -7.39
CA ASN A 24 -5.81 14.91 -6.05
C ASN A 24 -4.85 13.71 -6.15
N ASN A 25 -3.73 13.75 -5.44
CA ASN A 25 -2.81 12.62 -5.29
C ASN A 25 -3.10 11.90 -3.97
N ILE A 26 -3.05 10.57 -3.95
CA ILE A 26 -3.22 9.75 -2.73
C ILE A 26 -2.27 10.15 -1.61
N ARG A 27 -1.05 10.61 -1.93
CA ARG A 27 -0.09 11.08 -0.92
C ARG A 27 -0.62 12.27 -0.13
N ASP A 28 -1.23 13.24 -0.81
CA ASP A 28 -1.78 14.43 -0.17
C ASP A 28 -3.00 14.07 0.70
N ILE A 29 -3.81 13.12 0.22
CA ILE A 29 -4.95 12.58 0.98
C ILE A 29 -4.46 11.87 2.25
N LEU A 30 -3.47 10.98 2.15
CA LEU A 30 -2.88 10.29 3.30
C LEU A 30 -2.25 11.29 4.28
N ALA A 31 -1.47 12.26 3.79
CA ALA A 31 -0.87 13.29 4.63
C ALA A 31 -1.94 14.10 5.39
N SER A 32 -3.06 14.44 4.75
CA SER A 32 -4.19 15.12 5.41
C SER A 32 -4.84 14.29 6.54
N ARG A 33 -4.62 12.97 6.54
CA ARG A 33 -5.06 12.02 7.57
C ARG A 33 -3.97 11.70 8.62
N GLY A 34 -2.86 12.45 8.61
CA GLY A 34 -1.73 12.21 9.52
C GLY A 34 -0.76 11.12 9.06
N LEU A 35 -0.89 10.64 7.81
CA LEU A 35 -0.04 9.60 7.22
C LEU A 35 0.95 10.20 6.23
N SER A 36 1.78 11.13 6.70
CA SER A 36 2.84 11.73 5.87
C SER A 36 3.95 10.71 5.55
N GLU A 37 4.77 10.99 4.54
CA GLU A 37 5.89 10.11 4.19
C GLU A 37 6.83 9.88 5.38
N GLU A 38 7.07 10.92 6.19
CA GLU A 38 7.89 10.83 7.39
C GLU A 38 7.31 9.86 8.42
N VAL A 39 5.98 9.86 8.59
CA VAL A 39 5.27 8.94 9.49
C VAL A 39 5.35 7.50 8.98
N LEU A 40 5.20 7.29 7.67
CA LEU A 40 5.31 5.96 7.08
C LEU A 40 6.75 5.41 7.21
N VAL A 41 7.75 6.26 6.95
CA VAL A 41 9.17 5.90 7.09
C VAL A 41 9.50 5.59 8.55
N SER A 42 9.10 6.45 9.50
CA SER A 42 9.40 6.21 10.92
C SER A 42 8.77 4.90 11.41
N THR A 43 7.52 4.65 11.03
CA THR A 43 6.79 3.41 11.34
C THR A 43 7.50 2.17 10.77
N ALA A 44 7.99 2.24 9.53
CA ALA A 44 8.75 1.15 8.92
C ALA A 44 10.07 0.86 9.67
N MET A 45 10.77 1.93 10.05
CA MET A 45 12.08 1.83 10.70
C MET A 45 12.02 1.30 12.13
N GLU A 46 10.87 1.30 12.81
CA GLU A 46 10.71 0.64 14.10
C GLU A 46 10.96 -0.87 14.03
N LEU A 47 10.72 -1.49 12.87
CA LEU A 47 11.00 -2.92 12.63
C LEU A 47 12.24 -3.14 11.76
N TYR A 48 13.03 -2.10 11.48
CA TYR A 48 14.25 -2.27 10.69
C TYR A 48 15.28 -3.15 11.41
N VAL A 49 15.93 -4.04 10.65
CA VAL A 49 17.04 -4.86 11.10
C VAL A 49 18.17 -4.71 10.07
N PRO A 50 19.41 -4.44 10.51
CA PRO A 50 20.56 -4.36 9.60
C PRO A 50 20.68 -5.59 8.69
N HIS A 51 20.88 -5.32 7.40
CA HIS A 51 20.98 -6.33 6.35
C HIS A 51 22.00 -5.86 5.30
N PRO A 52 22.71 -6.77 4.61
CA PRO A 52 23.62 -6.38 3.53
C PRO A 52 22.99 -5.40 2.54
N GLY A 53 23.73 -4.34 2.20
CA GLY A 53 23.33 -3.22 1.32
C GLY A 53 22.37 -2.20 1.92
N ILE A 54 21.92 -2.40 3.17
CA ILE A 54 21.19 -1.45 4.00
C ILE A 54 21.62 -1.63 5.46
N GLU A 55 22.92 -1.64 5.73
CA GLU A 55 23.51 -1.94 7.04
C GLU A 55 23.24 -0.85 8.07
N THR A 56 23.02 0.38 7.62
CA THR A 56 22.66 1.51 8.48
C THR A 56 21.20 1.89 8.34
N ARG A 57 20.65 2.48 9.40
CA ARG A 57 19.29 3.03 9.38
C ARG A 57 19.11 4.09 8.30
N ASP A 58 20.11 4.95 8.09
CA ASP A 58 20.06 6.02 7.07
C ASP A 58 20.00 5.45 5.65
N GLU A 59 20.75 4.38 5.37
CA GLU A 59 20.68 3.67 4.08
C GLU A 59 19.33 3.00 3.88
N ALA A 60 18.81 2.32 4.92
CA ALA A 60 17.50 1.70 4.89
C ALA A 60 16.39 2.72 4.64
N GLU A 61 16.41 3.86 5.35
CA GLU A 61 15.44 4.96 5.14
C GLU A 61 15.47 5.48 3.71
N ARG A 62 16.67 5.68 3.14
CA ARG A 62 16.80 6.14 1.76
C ARG A 62 16.18 5.15 0.78
N VAL A 63 16.52 3.86 0.88
CA VAL A 63 16.01 2.82 -0.02
C VAL A 63 14.49 2.63 0.18
N PHE A 64 14.00 2.69 1.42
CA PHE A 64 12.58 2.60 1.70
C PHE A 64 11.78 3.76 1.09
N LYS A 65 12.29 4.99 1.15
CA LYS A 65 11.67 6.16 0.50
C LYS A 65 11.61 6.01 -1.02
N GLU A 66 12.64 5.42 -1.62
CA GLU A 66 12.64 5.08 -3.04
C GLU A 66 11.56 4.05 -3.38
N GLU A 67 11.41 3.01 -2.56
CA GLU A 67 10.34 1.99 -2.73
C GLU A 67 8.94 2.55 -2.51
N LEU A 68 8.72 3.40 -1.50
CA LEU A 68 7.46 4.14 -1.36
C LEU A 68 7.19 5.00 -2.59
N THR A 69 8.24 5.61 -3.15
CA THR A 69 8.08 6.44 -4.34
C THR A 69 7.65 5.64 -5.57
N LEU A 70 8.24 4.48 -5.77
CA LEU A 70 7.85 3.54 -6.81
C LEU A 70 6.41 3.02 -6.58
N ALA A 71 6.07 2.64 -5.36
CA ALA A 71 4.73 2.19 -4.99
C ALA A 71 3.67 3.25 -5.35
N PHE A 72 3.85 4.50 -4.90
CA PHE A 72 2.93 5.59 -5.21
C PHE A 72 2.93 6.06 -6.67
N SER A 73 3.85 5.57 -7.51
CA SER A 73 3.83 5.88 -8.94
C SER A 73 2.80 5.04 -9.71
N ASP A 74 2.32 3.93 -9.12
CA ASP A 74 1.30 3.08 -9.73
C ASP A 74 -0.12 3.53 -9.36
N PRO A 75 -0.95 3.97 -10.33
CA PRO A 75 -2.32 4.38 -10.05
C PRO A 75 -3.20 3.25 -9.50
N ASN A 76 -2.93 1.98 -9.82
CA ASN A 76 -3.73 0.86 -9.30
C ASN A 76 -3.51 0.69 -7.80
N LEU A 77 -2.25 0.79 -7.35
CA LEU A 77 -1.94 0.77 -5.92
C LEU A 77 -2.58 1.96 -5.20
N CYS A 78 -2.49 3.15 -5.80
CA CYS A 78 -3.14 4.34 -5.25
C CYS A 78 -4.66 4.15 -5.09
N LEU A 79 -5.32 3.48 -6.03
CA LEU A 79 -6.75 3.18 -5.95
C LEU A 79 -7.08 2.12 -4.90
N LEU A 80 -6.22 1.13 -4.67
CA LEU A 80 -6.38 0.18 -3.55
C LEU A 80 -6.32 0.89 -2.19
N LEU A 81 -5.35 1.79 -2.01
CA LEU A 81 -5.24 2.60 -0.80
C LEU A 81 -6.44 3.53 -0.62
N TYR A 82 -6.93 4.11 -1.73
CA TYR A 82 -8.13 4.94 -1.68
C TYR A 82 -9.39 4.13 -1.32
N ALA A 83 -9.50 2.88 -1.79
CA ALA A 83 -10.59 1.99 -1.40
C ALA A 83 -10.56 1.69 0.11
N ALA A 84 -9.39 1.45 0.69
CA ALA A 84 -9.23 1.28 2.15
C ALA A 84 -9.73 2.52 2.92
N LEU A 85 -9.32 3.72 2.48
CA LEU A 85 -9.78 4.98 3.07
C LEU A 85 -11.30 5.16 3.02
N LEU A 86 -11.93 4.82 1.90
CA LEU A 86 -13.38 4.92 1.76
C LEU A 86 -14.11 3.93 2.67
N LEU A 87 -13.59 2.71 2.81
CA LEU A 87 -14.15 1.68 3.69
C LEU A 87 -14.00 2.06 5.16
N GLU A 88 -12.85 2.63 5.53
CA GLU A 88 -12.62 3.19 6.86
C GLU A 88 -13.62 4.31 7.19
N ASP A 89 -13.79 5.28 6.28
CA ASP A 89 -14.75 6.37 6.47
C ASP A 89 -16.19 5.86 6.58
N ALA A 90 -16.57 4.87 5.76
CA ALA A 90 -17.88 4.24 5.83
C ALA A 90 -18.07 3.47 7.14
N GLY A 91 -17.03 2.78 7.62
CA GLY A 91 -17.03 2.06 8.90
C GLY A 91 -17.25 3.00 10.07
N ILE A 92 -16.50 4.10 10.12
CA ILE A 92 -16.63 5.15 11.15
C ILE A 92 -18.06 5.73 11.16
N LYS A 93 -18.69 5.89 9.99
CA LYS A 93 -20.07 6.40 9.86
C LYS A 93 -21.14 5.34 10.09
N GLY A 94 -20.78 4.06 10.17
CA GLY A 94 -21.73 2.95 10.23
C GLY A 94 -22.52 2.74 8.92
N GLU A 95 -21.91 3.06 7.78
CA GLU A 95 -22.49 2.99 6.43
C GLU A 95 -22.07 1.72 5.67
N LEU A 96 -21.26 0.85 6.28
CA LEU A 96 -20.83 -0.40 5.66
C LEU A 96 -22.05 -1.31 5.36
N PRO A 97 -22.16 -1.83 4.13
CA PRO A 97 -23.26 -2.70 3.76
C PRO A 97 -23.19 -4.00 4.55
N ASP A 98 -24.34 -4.53 4.94
CA ASP A 98 -24.50 -5.82 5.63
C ASP A 98 -23.72 -5.94 6.97
N MET A 99 -23.23 -4.82 7.52
CA MET A 99 -22.51 -4.76 8.79
C MET A 99 -23.23 -3.81 9.77
N PRO A 100 -23.76 -4.29 10.90
CA PRO A 100 -24.35 -3.41 11.91
C PRO A 100 -23.29 -2.48 12.50
N SER A 101 -23.59 -1.19 12.64
CA SER A 101 -22.67 -0.16 13.14
C SER A 101 -22.05 -0.47 14.51
N LEU A 102 -22.77 -1.18 15.38
CA LEU A 102 -22.25 -1.64 16.68
C LEU A 102 -21.10 -2.66 16.53
N SER A 103 -21.10 -3.45 15.46
CA SER A 103 -20.13 -4.54 15.24
C SER A 103 -18.75 -4.01 14.84
N TYR A 104 -18.70 -2.92 14.07
CA TYR A 104 -17.44 -2.27 13.68
C TYR A 104 -16.67 -1.71 14.89
N GLN A 105 -17.37 -1.33 15.97
CA GLN A 105 -16.73 -0.85 17.19
C GLN A 105 -16.44 -1.94 18.23
N GLN A 106 -17.10 -3.10 18.15
CA GLN A 106 -17.13 -4.08 19.24
C GLN A 106 -16.58 -5.46 18.90
N ASP A 107 -16.68 -5.93 17.65
CA ASP A 107 -16.24 -7.29 17.28
C ASP A 107 -15.64 -7.32 15.86
N LEU A 108 -14.47 -6.71 15.75
CA LEU A 108 -13.67 -6.63 14.52
C LEU A 108 -13.12 -7.99 14.05
N THR A 109 -13.20 -9.03 14.90
CA THR A 109 -12.64 -10.35 14.62
C THR A 109 -13.19 -11.01 13.35
N TYR A 110 -14.39 -10.61 12.90
CA TYR A 110 -15.03 -11.14 11.68
C TYR A 110 -14.82 -10.27 10.44
N LEU A 111 -14.22 -9.09 10.60
CA LEU A 111 -13.79 -8.29 9.46
C LEU A 111 -12.50 -8.93 8.96
N ILE A 112 -12.61 -9.72 7.90
CA ILE A 112 -11.47 -10.38 7.23
C ILE A 112 -11.05 -9.58 5.99
N VAL A 113 -11.92 -8.69 5.53
CA VAL A 113 -11.74 -7.97 4.27
C VAL A 113 -10.67 -6.86 4.37
N ASP A 114 -10.44 -6.31 5.55
CA ASP A 114 -9.29 -5.46 5.88
C ASP A 114 -7.97 -6.24 5.73
N GLU A 115 -7.84 -7.42 6.33
CA GLU A 115 -6.66 -8.27 6.20
C GLU A 115 -6.42 -8.66 4.73
N VAL A 116 -7.49 -9.05 4.01
CA VAL A 116 -7.42 -9.38 2.57
C VAL A 116 -6.94 -8.18 1.76
N LEU A 117 -7.40 -6.97 2.09
CA LEU A 117 -7.00 -5.75 1.39
C LEU A 117 -5.53 -5.41 1.69
N GLY A 118 -5.11 -5.45 2.96
CA GLY A 118 -3.72 -5.24 3.38
C GLY A 118 -2.75 -6.23 2.73
N MET A 119 -3.10 -7.53 2.76
CA MET A 119 -2.36 -8.59 2.09
C MET A 119 -2.28 -8.36 0.57
N THR A 120 -3.39 -7.96 -0.06
CA THR A 120 -3.44 -7.67 -1.50
C THR A 120 -2.50 -6.53 -1.86
N ILE A 121 -2.49 -5.44 -1.08
CA ILE A 121 -1.58 -4.30 -1.26
C ILE A 121 -0.11 -4.77 -1.16
N ALA A 122 0.24 -5.53 -0.13
CA ALA A 122 1.60 -6.03 0.05
C ALA A 122 2.06 -6.95 -1.08
N MET A 123 1.18 -7.87 -1.49
CA MET A 123 1.45 -8.80 -2.60
C MET A 123 1.52 -8.07 -3.95
N TYR A 124 0.73 -7.01 -4.14
CA TYR A 124 0.82 -6.18 -5.34
C TYR A 124 2.20 -5.54 -5.48
N ILE A 125 2.77 -5.06 -4.37
CA ILE A 125 4.08 -4.39 -4.35
C ILE A 125 5.25 -5.37 -4.49
N ALA A 126 5.20 -6.52 -3.80
CA ALA A 126 6.38 -7.38 -3.64
C ALA A 126 6.12 -8.90 -3.76
N GLY A 127 4.94 -9.30 -4.25
CA GLY A 127 4.52 -10.69 -4.36
C GLY A 127 4.49 -11.40 -3.00
N HIS A 128 4.84 -12.68 -2.98
CA HIS A 128 4.84 -13.49 -1.75
C HIS A 128 5.78 -12.95 -0.65
N LYS A 129 6.87 -12.27 -1.01
CA LYS A 129 7.74 -11.65 0.00
C LYS A 129 7.02 -10.53 0.75
N GLY A 130 6.21 -9.75 0.02
CA GLY A 130 5.34 -8.73 0.60
C GLY A 130 4.36 -9.31 1.61
N SER A 131 3.74 -10.46 1.33
CA SER A 131 2.80 -11.09 2.29
C SER A 131 3.46 -11.45 3.63
N PHE A 132 4.72 -11.92 3.63
CA PHE A 132 5.41 -12.25 4.88
C PHE A 132 5.74 -11.00 5.70
N GLU A 133 6.18 -9.92 5.04
CA GLU A 133 6.44 -8.65 5.71
C GLU A 133 5.13 -7.99 6.19
N TYR A 134 4.04 -8.06 5.43
CA TYR A 134 2.72 -7.61 5.90
C TYR A 134 2.34 -8.29 7.22
N VAL A 135 2.39 -9.63 7.28
CA VAL A 135 2.09 -10.38 8.52
C VAL A 135 2.97 -9.93 9.69
N ARG A 136 4.22 -9.54 9.41
CA ARG A 136 5.12 -9.02 10.43
C ARG A 136 4.69 -7.64 10.94
N PHE A 137 4.31 -6.73 10.04
CA PHE A 137 3.85 -5.39 10.41
C PHE A 137 2.48 -5.41 11.09
N ASP A 138 1.53 -6.18 10.55
CA ASP A 138 0.19 -6.35 11.14
C ASP A 138 0.26 -6.93 12.56
N LYS A 139 1.06 -7.99 12.79
CA LYS A 139 1.20 -8.56 14.14
C LYS A 139 1.88 -7.65 15.15
N ARG A 140 2.78 -6.77 14.69
CA ARG A 140 3.57 -5.89 15.56
C ARG A 140 2.91 -4.54 15.81
N LYS A 141 2.11 -4.06 14.84
CA LYS A 141 1.48 -2.74 14.79
C LYS A 141 2.41 -1.59 15.24
N PRO A 142 3.60 -1.43 14.64
CA PRO A 142 4.52 -0.36 14.99
C PRO A 142 3.94 1.02 14.68
N GLY A 143 4.46 2.06 15.35
CA GLY A 143 4.16 3.46 15.06
C GLY A 143 2.68 3.75 14.88
N ILE A 144 2.34 4.36 13.73
CA ILE A 144 0.97 4.79 13.44
C ILE A 144 0.00 3.62 13.25
N ILE A 145 0.46 2.43 12.82
CA ILE A 145 -0.40 1.28 12.52
C ILE A 145 -1.24 0.90 13.75
N GLY A 146 -0.65 0.90 14.94
CA GLY A 146 -1.36 0.56 16.19
C GLY A 146 -2.43 1.57 16.63
N THR A 147 -2.61 2.66 15.90
CA THR A 147 -3.58 3.72 16.22
C THR A 147 -4.65 3.92 15.16
N LEU A 148 -4.47 3.31 13.98
CA LEU A 148 -5.42 3.39 12.88
C LEU A 148 -6.61 2.46 13.14
N GLY A 149 -7.72 2.74 12.47
CA GLY A 149 -8.84 1.79 12.43
C GLY A 149 -8.62 0.67 11.40
N PRO A 150 -9.52 -0.33 11.41
CA PRO A 150 -9.29 -1.65 10.82
C PRO A 150 -8.92 -1.68 9.33
N PHE A 151 -9.52 -0.83 8.49
CA PHE A 151 -9.15 -0.86 7.08
C PHE A 151 -7.81 -0.17 6.85
N MET A 152 -7.52 0.85 7.64
CA MET A 152 -6.32 1.66 7.47
C MET A 152 -5.09 1.07 8.15
N ASP A 153 -5.21 0.39 9.28
CA ASP A 153 -4.06 -0.28 9.90
C ASP A 153 -3.54 -1.39 8.98
N ASP A 154 -4.41 -2.22 8.43
CA ASP A 154 -4.07 -3.28 7.48
C ASP A 154 -3.56 -2.74 6.14
N ALA A 155 -4.22 -1.72 5.57
CA ALA A 155 -3.76 -1.14 4.30
C ALA A 155 -2.39 -0.48 4.43
N ILE A 156 -2.12 0.20 5.54
CA ILE A 156 -0.81 0.84 5.79
C ILE A 156 0.24 -0.21 6.17
N ALA A 157 -0.11 -1.25 6.94
CA ALA A 157 0.76 -2.41 7.16
C ALA A 157 1.11 -3.09 5.83
N GLY A 158 0.15 -3.20 4.90
CA GLY A 158 0.36 -3.76 3.56
C GLY A 158 1.29 -2.92 2.71
N LEU A 159 1.09 -1.59 2.69
CA LEU A 159 1.94 -0.64 1.98
C LEU A 159 3.38 -0.67 2.50
N ILE A 160 3.54 -0.55 3.82
CA ILE A 160 4.84 -0.55 4.48
C ILE A 160 5.52 -1.91 4.32
N GLY A 161 4.79 -3.01 4.55
CA GLY A 161 5.32 -4.37 4.40
C GLY A 161 5.77 -4.68 2.97
N GLY A 162 4.98 -4.26 1.97
CA GLY A 162 5.34 -4.38 0.56
C GLY A 162 6.64 -3.61 0.22
N ALA A 163 6.70 -2.33 0.58
CA ALA A 163 7.88 -1.49 0.34
C ALA A 163 9.12 -1.98 1.12
N SER A 164 8.94 -2.41 2.38
CA SER A 164 9.98 -2.99 3.24
C SER A 164 10.57 -4.26 2.61
N SER A 165 9.72 -5.15 2.10
CA SER A 165 10.16 -6.37 1.42
C SER A 165 11.06 -6.06 0.20
N ASN A 166 10.69 -5.06 -0.60
CA ASN A 166 11.53 -4.66 -1.74
C ASN A 166 12.81 -3.96 -1.29
N MET A 167 12.77 -3.14 -0.23
CA MET A 167 13.96 -2.53 0.38
C MET A 167 14.99 -3.60 0.76
N TYR A 168 14.59 -4.64 1.51
CA TYR A 168 15.47 -5.76 1.85
C TYR A 168 15.96 -6.53 0.61
N THR A 169 15.12 -6.66 -0.42
CA THR A 169 15.53 -7.33 -1.67
C THR A 169 16.64 -6.55 -2.39
N ARG A 170 16.56 -5.23 -2.44
CA ARG A 170 17.55 -4.39 -3.13
C ARG A 170 18.89 -4.35 -2.40
N GLY A 171 18.90 -4.44 -1.06
CA GLY A 171 20.14 -4.53 -0.30
C GLY A 171 21.04 -5.69 -0.73
N ILE A 172 20.46 -6.80 -1.18
CA ILE A 172 21.22 -7.98 -1.65
C ILE A 172 21.80 -7.79 -3.06
N THR A 173 21.27 -6.86 -3.86
CA THR A 173 21.60 -6.75 -5.30
C THR A 173 22.68 -5.69 -5.59
N VAL A 174 23.54 -5.39 -4.61
CA VAL A 174 24.68 -4.46 -4.77
C VAL A 174 25.99 -5.22 -4.89
#